data_AF-K9SPU1-F1
#
_entry.id   AF-K9SPU1-F1
#
_cell.length_a   1.000
_cell.length_b   1.000
_cell.length_c   1.000
_cell.angle_alpha   90.00
_cell.angle_beta   90.00
_cell.angle_gamma   90.00
#
_symmetry.space_group_name_H-M   'P 1'
#
loop_
_entity.id
_entity.type
_entity.pdbx_description
1 polymer ?
#
loop_
_entity_poly.entity_id
_entity_poly.type
_entity_poly.pdbx_seq_one_letter_code
_entity_poly.pdbx_strand_id
1 'polypeptide(L)'
;MKYGLLLKPEDCSPLGREILRYLEEHQMSMNSFAKKIGKTQDGVRWMCQKKANPTVSTIEKLAEALDLDSVTLNRIVYRNKLNQLVGKDNLDQMMDIYDGIYAVLRDSIENWPEEERPSESLLFDRAFKAVKSLQLPVAS
;
A
#
# COMPACT_ATOMS: atom_id res chain seq x y z
N MET A 1 -5.77 24.38 -12.50
CA MET A 1 -6.10 23.91 -11.13
C MET A 1 -7.31 24.67 -10.63
N LYS A 2 -8.50 24.04 -10.58
CA LYS A 2 -9.79 24.73 -10.30
C LYS A 2 -10.57 24.12 -9.13
N TYR A 3 -9.88 23.54 -8.15
CA TYR A 3 -10.53 22.85 -7.03
C TYR A 3 -9.86 23.13 -5.69
N GLY A 4 -9.91 24.37 -5.18
CA GLY A 4 -9.76 24.69 -3.75
C GLY A 4 -8.59 24.08 -2.96
N LEU A 5 -7.54 23.62 -3.64
CA LEU A 5 -6.45 22.84 -3.06
C LEU A 5 -5.17 23.62 -3.27
N LEU A 6 -4.64 24.12 -2.17
CA LEU A 6 -3.22 24.45 -2.04
C LEU A 6 -2.37 23.17 -1.86
N LEU A 7 -2.93 21.98 -2.10
CA LEU A 7 -2.19 20.72 -2.09
C LEU A 7 -1.70 20.45 -3.51
N LYS A 8 -0.38 20.46 -3.68
CA LYS A 8 0.22 20.04 -4.93
C LYS A 8 0.28 18.50 -4.95
N PRO A 9 0.06 17.83 -6.10
CA PRO A 9 0.10 16.37 -6.20
C PRO A 9 1.38 15.73 -5.64
N GLU A 10 2.50 16.43 -5.73
CA GLU A 10 3.81 16.03 -5.19
C GLU A 10 3.86 15.97 -3.65
N ASP A 11 2.96 16.69 -2.97
CA ASP A 11 2.83 16.69 -1.51
C ASP A 11 1.86 15.61 -1.02
N CYS A 12 1.19 14.92 -1.95
CA CYS A 12 0.20 13.92 -1.62
C CYS A 12 0.79 12.53 -1.37
N SER A 13 0.15 11.79 -0.47
CA SER A 13 0.32 10.33 -0.42
C SER A 13 -0.20 9.70 -1.72
N PRO A 14 0.17 8.44 -1.99
CA PRO A 14 -0.45 7.67 -3.07
C PRO A 14 -1.99 7.65 -2.98
N LEU A 15 -2.56 7.48 -1.78
CA LEU A 15 -4.00 7.60 -1.55
C LEU A 15 -4.52 8.99 -1.92
N GLY A 16 -3.80 10.05 -1.51
CA GLY A 16 -4.17 11.42 -1.85
C GLY A 16 -4.24 11.67 -3.35
N ARG A 17 -3.31 11.08 -4.12
CA ARG A 17 -3.35 11.17 -5.59
C ARG A 17 -4.57 10.49 -6.19
N GLU A 18 -4.97 9.32 -5.67
CA GLU A 18 -6.22 8.68 -6.10
C GLU A 18 -7.45 9.54 -5.81
N ILE A 19 -7.51 10.16 -4.63
CA ILE A 19 -8.60 11.08 -4.29
C ILE A 19 -8.60 12.28 -5.24
N LEU A 20 -7.44 12.91 -5.48
CA LEU A 20 -7.36 14.07 -6.39
C LEU A 20 -7.75 13.70 -7.82
N ARG A 21 -7.27 12.57 -8.33
CA ARG A 21 -7.62 12.04 -9.65
C ARG A 21 -9.13 11.83 -9.77
N TYR A 22 -9.75 11.17 -8.79
CA TYR A 22 -11.20 10.94 -8.78
C TYR A 22 -11.99 12.24 -8.81
N LEU A 23 -11.59 13.24 -8.00
CA LEU A 23 -12.24 14.55 -7.98
C LEU A 23 -12.15 15.25 -9.34
N GLU A 24 -11.00 15.18 -10.00
CA GLU A 24 -10.79 15.78 -11.33
C GLU A 24 -11.64 15.09 -12.41
N GLU A 25 -11.61 13.75 -12.47
CA GLU A 25 -12.37 12.95 -13.44
C GLU A 25 -13.89 13.17 -13.31
N HIS A 26 -14.38 13.31 -12.08
CA HIS A 26 -15.81 13.50 -11.81
C HIS A 26 -16.21 14.97 -11.66
N GLN A 27 -15.29 15.91 -11.90
CA GLN A 27 -15.50 17.35 -11.67
C GLN A 27 -16.10 17.66 -10.29
N MET A 28 -15.73 16.88 -9.28
CA MET A 28 -16.32 16.89 -7.95
C MET A 28 -15.52 17.80 -7.02
N SER A 29 -16.20 18.57 -6.17
CA SER A 29 -15.53 19.34 -5.12
C SER A 29 -15.12 18.44 -3.94
N MET A 30 -14.04 18.80 -3.24
CA MET A 30 -13.62 18.07 -2.03
C MET A 30 -14.70 18.06 -0.95
N ASN A 31 -15.49 19.13 -0.83
CA ASN A 31 -16.63 19.19 0.09
C ASN A 31 -17.72 18.18 -0.28
N SER A 32 -18.03 18.07 -1.58
CA SER A 32 -18.99 17.08 -2.08
C SER A 32 -18.51 15.65 -1.81
N PHE A 33 -17.23 15.38 -2.04
CA PHE A 33 -16.63 14.08 -1.74
C PHE A 33 -16.60 13.78 -0.24
N ALA A 34 -16.24 14.76 0.59
CA ALA A 34 -16.27 14.62 2.05
C ALA A 34 -17.67 14.22 2.55
N LYS A 35 -18.73 14.85 2.01
CA LYS A 35 -20.12 14.46 2.27
C LYS A 35 -20.41 13.03 1.79
N LYS A 36 -19.96 12.65 0.58
CA LYS A 36 -20.12 11.28 0.03
C LYS A 36 -19.57 10.21 0.97
N ILE A 37 -18.43 10.45 1.60
CA ILE A 37 -17.78 9.48 2.52
C ILE A 37 -18.10 9.70 4.01
N GLY A 38 -18.97 10.65 4.33
CA GLY A 38 -19.33 10.98 5.71
C GLY A 38 -18.16 11.51 6.55
N LYS A 39 -17.31 12.37 5.97
CA LYS A 39 -16.15 13.01 6.62
C LYS A 39 -16.21 14.53 6.46
N THR A 40 -15.34 15.24 7.19
CA THR A 40 -15.13 16.68 7.00
C THR A 40 -14.17 16.94 5.85
N GLN A 41 -14.23 18.14 5.27
CA GLN A 41 -13.28 18.56 4.24
C GLN A 41 -11.83 18.48 4.73
N ASP A 42 -11.57 18.94 5.95
CA ASP A 42 -10.23 18.86 6.57
C ASP A 42 -9.79 17.40 6.79
N GLY A 43 -10.72 16.51 7.12
CA GLY A 43 -10.46 15.08 7.20
C GLY A 43 -10.02 14.51 5.85
N VAL A 44 -10.71 14.85 4.77
CA VAL A 44 -10.29 14.47 3.40
C VAL A 44 -8.94 15.07 3.05
N ARG A 45 -8.73 16.35 3.37
CA ARG A 45 -7.45 17.04 3.13
C ARG A 45 -6.30 16.35 3.86
N TRP A 46 -6.50 15.95 5.12
CA TRP A 46 -5.51 15.18 5.88
C TRP A 46 -5.21 13.84 5.23
N MET A 47 -6.24 13.12 4.76
CA MET A 47 -6.06 11.83 4.07
C MET A 47 -5.23 11.96 2.78
N CYS A 48 -5.25 13.14 2.15
CA CYS A 48 -4.41 13.39 0.98
C CYS A 48 -2.92 13.54 1.29
N GLN A 49 -2.51 13.76 2.55
CA GLN A 49 -1.12 14.04 2.91
C GLN A 49 -0.28 12.75 3.01
N LYS A 50 1.04 12.86 2.76
CA LYS A 50 2.00 11.73 2.87
C LYS A 50 1.92 10.98 4.21
N LYS A 51 1.66 11.69 5.31
CA LYS A 51 1.59 11.14 6.67
C LYS A 51 0.22 10.56 7.05
N ALA A 52 -0.74 10.54 6.13
CA ALA A 52 -2.06 9.98 6.38
C ALA A 52 -1.98 8.50 6.75
N ASN A 53 -2.73 8.12 7.79
CA ASN A 53 -2.88 6.74 8.25
C ASN A 53 -4.36 6.47 8.58
N PRO A 54 -5.24 6.37 7.58
CA PRO A 54 -6.66 6.15 7.79
C PRO A 54 -6.92 4.76 8.43
N THR A 55 -8.01 4.65 9.17
CA THR A 55 -8.47 3.36 9.75
C THR A 55 -9.00 2.43 8.66
N VAL A 56 -9.03 1.11 8.92
CA VAL A 56 -9.58 0.12 7.98
C VAL A 56 -10.99 0.47 7.52
N SER A 57 -11.88 0.82 8.46
CA SER A 57 -13.24 1.27 8.13
C SER A 57 -13.27 2.54 7.25
N THR A 58 -12.28 3.42 7.38
CA THR A 58 -12.16 4.60 6.50
C THR A 58 -11.65 4.20 5.12
N ILE A 59 -10.74 3.22 5.03
CA ILE A 59 -10.25 2.66 3.75
C ILE A 59 -11.41 2.01 3.00
N GLU A 60 -12.25 1.21 3.65
CA GLU A 60 -13.41 0.57 3.01
C GLU A 60 -14.36 1.60 2.38
N LYS A 61 -14.72 2.65 3.14
CA LYS A 61 -15.56 3.75 2.63
C LYS A 61 -14.91 4.51 1.48
N LEU A 62 -13.59 4.69 1.53
CA LEU A 62 -12.85 5.33 0.45
C LEU A 62 -12.81 4.43 -0.79
N ALA A 63 -12.65 3.12 -0.64
CA ALA A 63 -12.62 2.17 -1.74
C ALA A 63 -13.94 2.21 -2.50
N GLU A 64 -15.07 2.10 -1.79
CA GLU A 64 -16.41 2.26 -2.35
C GLU A 64 -16.58 3.62 -3.04
N ALA A 65 -16.13 4.70 -2.41
CA ALA A 65 -16.33 6.04 -2.96
C ALA A 65 -15.43 6.39 -4.15
N LEU A 66 -14.29 5.73 -4.29
CA LEU A 66 -13.33 5.89 -5.37
C LEU A 66 -13.51 4.86 -6.50
N ASP A 67 -14.53 3.99 -6.39
CA ASP A 67 -14.77 2.89 -7.32
C ASP A 67 -13.54 1.96 -7.47
N LEU A 68 -12.86 1.72 -6.35
CA LEU A 68 -11.70 0.82 -6.23
C LEU A 68 -12.06 -0.37 -5.35
N ASP A 69 -11.45 -1.52 -5.60
CA ASP A 69 -11.56 -2.64 -4.68
C ASP A 69 -10.80 -2.36 -3.37
N SER A 70 -11.31 -2.89 -2.26
CA SER A 70 -10.75 -2.64 -0.94
C SER A 70 -9.33 -3.19 -0.79
N VAL A 71 -8.95 -4.24 -1.51
CA VAL A 71 -7.61 -4.82 -1.46
C VAL A 71 -6.59 -3.88 -2.10
N THR A 72 -6.91 -3.33 -3.28
CA THR A 72 -6.09 -2.33 -3.97
C THR A 72 -5.88 -1.10 -3.10
N LEU A 73 -6.94 -0.56 -2.50
CA LEU A 73 -6.80 0.63 -1.67
C LEU A 73 -6.01 0.33 -0.38
N ASN A 74 -6.21 -0.84 0.23
CA ASN A 74 -5.39 -1.28 1.37
C ASN A 74 -3.91 -1.36 0.98
N ARG A 75 -3.57 -1.96 -0.17
CA ARG A 75 -2.18 -2.03 -0.65
C ARG A 75 -1.56 -0.64 -0.81
N ILE A 76 -2.29 0.31 -1.37
CA ILE A 76 -1.85 1.71 -1.53
C ILE A 76 -1.52 2.33 -0.16
N VAL A 77 -2.40 2.18 0.82
CA VAL A 77 -2.23 2.76 2.16
C VAL A 77 -1.09 2.08 2.92
N TYR A 78 -1.04 0.74 2.95
CA TYR A 78 -0.01 0.01 3.69
C TYR A 78 1.37 0.17 3.06
N ARG A 79 1.49 0.23 1.73
CA ARG A 79 2.78 0.52 1.09
C ARG A 79 3.28 1.90 1.48
N ASN A 80 2.39 2.91 1.53
CA ASN A 80 2.76 4.24 2.00
C ASN A 80 3.20 4.24 3.48
N LYS A 81 2.55 3.43 4.32
CA LYS A 81 2.92 3.27 5.74
C LYS A 81 4.28 2.59 5.89
N LEU A 82 4.54 1.50 5.15
CA LEU A 82 5.83 0.81 5.16
C LEU A 82 6.95 1.74 4.67
N ASN A 83 6.74 2.46 3.57
CA ASN A 83 7.69 3.46 3.08
C ASN A 83 8.05 4.52 4.13
N GLN A 84 7.09 4.93 4.98
CA GLN A 84 7.36 5.88 6.06
C GLN A 84 8.15 5.27 7.22
N LEU A 85 7.99 3.97 7.49
CA LEU A 85 8.63 3.29 8.60
C LEU A 85 10.07 2.90 8.30
N VAL A 86 10.31 2.36 7.10
CA VAL A 86 11.62 1.81 6.73
C VAL A 86 12.32 2.64 5.67
N GLY A 87 11.64 3.56 4.99
CA GLY A 87 12.15 4.22 3.79
C GLY A 87 11.84 3.41 2.52
N LYS A 88 11.64 4.08 1.39
CA LYS A 88 11.26 3.43 0.13
C LYS A 88 12.33 2.44 -0.33
N ASP A 89 13.58 2.87 -0.38
CA ASP A 89 14.68 2.05 -0.92
C ASP A 89 14.91 0.80 -0.05
N ASN A 90 14.81 0.94 1.28
CA ASN A 90 14.89 -0.20 2.20
C ASN A 90 13.69 -1.15 2.04
N LEU A 91 12.47 -0.63 1.82
CA LEU A 91 11.30 -1.49 1.56
C LEU A 91 11.49 -2.29 0.27
N ASP A 92 11.90 -1.63 -0.81
CA ASP A 92 12.11 -2.29 -2.09
C ASP A 92 13.25 -3.34 -1.96
N GLN A 93 14.36 -3.02 -1.27
CA GLN A 93 15.43 -3.98 -0.97
C GLN A 93 14.95 -5.18 -0.14
N MET A 94 14.12 -4.96 0.89
CA MET A 94 13.53 -6.04 1.69
C MET A 94 12.69 -6.99 0.83
N MET A 95 11.90 -6.44 -0.09
CA MET A 95 11.06 -7.22 -1.00
C MET A 95 11.93 -8.02 -1.98
N ASP A 96 12.98 -7.42 -2.55
CA ASP A 96 13.90 -8.11 -3.45
C ASP A 96 14.61 -9.30 -2.76
N ILE A 97 15.03 -9.12 -1.50
CA ILE A 97 15.63 -10.21 -0.71
C ILE A 97 14.61 -11.34 -0.47
N TYR A 98 13.38 -10.98 -0.10
CA TYR A 98 12.31 -11.96 0.12
C TYR A 98 12.01 -12.75 -1.16
N ASP A 99 11.83 -12.06 -2.29
CA ASP A 99 11.54 -12.68 -3.59
C ASP A 99 12.69 -13.58 -4.04
N GLY A 100 13.94 -13.17 -3.83
CA GLY A 100 15.12 -13.99 -4.10
C GLY A 100 15.16 -15.28 -3.28
N ILE A 101 14.90 -15.21 -1.97
CA ILE A 101 14.85 -16.42 -1.12
C ILE A 101 13.70 -17.33 -1.53
N TYR A 102 12.52 -16.77 -1.79
CA TYR A 102 11.36 -17.54 -2.21
C TYR A 102 11.59 -18.24 -3.56
N ALA A 103 12.21 -17.56 -4.53
CA ALA A 103 12.61 -18.16 -5.80
C ALA A 103 13.56 -19.34 -5.60
N VAL A 104 14.62 -19.19 -4.78
CA VAL A 104 15.54 -20.30 -4.45
C VAL A 104 14.80 -21.49 -3.84
N LEU A 105 13.87 -21.24 -2.91
CA LEU A 105 13.09 -22.31 -2.28
C LEU A 105 12.17 -23.00 -3.30
N ARG A 106 11.51 -22.25 -4.18
CA ARG A 106 10.65 -22.81 -5.24
C ARG A 106 11.46 -23.62 -6.25
N ASP A 107 12.58 -23.10 -6.72
CA ASP A 107 13.44 -23.79 -7.69
C ASP A 107 14.01 -25.10 -7.10
N SER A 108 14.29 -25.12 -5.79
CA SER A 108 14.80 -26.32 -5.10
C SER A 108 13.82 -27.50 -5.09
N ILE A 109 12.52 -27.24 -5.28
CA ILE A 109 11.45 -28.25 -5.27
C ILE A 109 10.82 -28.48 -6.65
N GLU A 110 11.24 -27.75 -7.69
CA GLU A 110 10.59 -27.77 -9.01
C GLU A 110 10.53 -29.17 -9.61
N ASN A 111 11.57 -29.98 -9.37
CA ASN A 111 11.70 -31.34 -9.87
C ASN A 111 11.15 -32.42 -8.92
N TRP A 112 10.55 -32.04 -7.78
CA TRP A 112 9.98 -33.02 -6.84
C TRP A 112 8.66 -33.59 -7.38
N PRO A 113 8.29 -34.83 -7.00
CA PRO A 113 6.94 -35.35 -7.21
C PRO A 113 5.90 -34.40 -6.60
N GLU A 114 4.75 -34.21 -7.27
CA GLU A 114 3.75 -33.22 -6.86
C GLU A 114 3.22 -33.49 -5.45
N GLU A 115 3.09 -34.75 -5.08
CA GLU A 115 2.62 -35.21 -3.76
C GLU A 115 3.61 -34.90 -2.62
N GLU A 116 4.89 -34.71 -2.96
CA GLU A 116 5.97 -34.40 -2.02
C GLU A 116 6.26 -32.91 -1.93
N ARG A 117 5.74 -32.10 -2.87
CA ARG A 117 5.98 -30.66 -2.89
C ARG A 117 5.34 -29.99 -1.68
N PRO A 118 6.10 -29.19 -0.91
CA PRO A 118 5.52 -28.38 0.15
C PRO A 118 4.53 -27.37 -0.44
N SER A 119 3.51 -27.02 0.35
CA SER A 119 2.54 -26.01 -0.07
C SER A 119 3.19 -24.64 -0.25
N GLU A 120 2.61 -23.83 -1.12
CA GLU A 120 3.02 -22.43 -1.33
C GLU A 120 3.06 -21.63 -0.02
N SER A 121 2.08 -21.85 0.86
CA SER A 121 2.04 -21.24 2.19
C SER A 121 3.26 -21.60 3.05
N LEU A 122 3.71 -22.86 3.00
CA LEU A 122 4.89 -23.30 3.72
C LEU A 122 6.18 -22.70 3.14
N LEU A 123 6.27 -22.56 1.82
CA LEU A 123 7.39 -21.89 1.16
C LEU A 123 7.47 -20.41 1.57
N PHE A 124 6.34 -19.71 1.62
CA PHE A 124 6.27 -18.33 2.08
C PHE A 124 6.71 -18.19 3.55
N ASP A 125 6.23 -19.05 4.45
CA ASP A 125 6.63 -19.03 5.87
C ASP A 125 8.15 -19.28 6.03
N ARG A 126 8.72 -20.20 5.24
CA ARG A 126 10.17 -20.46 5.23
C ARG A 126 10.95 -19.26 4.71
N ALA A 127 10.52 -18.65 3.61
CA ALA A 127 11.17 -17.45 3.06
C ALA A 127 11.15 -16.30 4.09
N PHE A 128 9.99 -16.05 4.71
CA PHE A 128 9.85 -15.02 5.74
C PHE A 128 10.76 -15.27 6.95
N LYS A 129 10.84 -16.51 7.45
CA LYS A 129 11.74 -16.89 8.55
C LYS A 129 13.21 -16.70 8.18
N ALA A 130 13.59 -17.02 6.94
CA ALA A 130 14.94 -16.81 6.46
C ALA A 130 15.28 -15.32 6.41
N VAL A 131 14.41 -14.46 5.85
CA VAL A 131 14.60 -13.00 5.87
C VAL A 131 14.75 -12.48 7.31
N LYS A 132 13.92 -12.94 8.23
CA LYS A 132 13.99 -12.55 9.66
C LYS A 132 15.31 -12.96 10.32
N SER A 133 15.89 -14.08 9.90
CA SER A 133 17.16 -14.59 10.44
C SER A 133 18.39 -13.87 9.89
N LEU A 134 18.26 -13.22 8.74
CA LEU A 134 19.27 -12.30 8.24
C LEU A 134 19.29 -11.09 9.17
N GLN A 135 20.42 -10.86 9.86
CA GLN A 135 20.65 -9.59 10.53
C GLN A 135 20.83 -8.53 9.46
N LEU A 136 19.72 -7.97 8.99
CA LEU A 136 19.77 -6.90 8.01
C LEU A 136 20.32 -5.65 8.70
N PRO A 137 21.34 -4.99 8.13
CA PRO A 137 21.86 -3.77 8.70
C PRO A 137 20.71 -2.76 8.74
N VAL A 138 20.33 -2.32 9.94
CA VAL A 138 19.43 -1.19 10.09
C VAL A 138 20.25 0.02 9.67
N ALA A 139 19.94 0.60 8.51
CA ALA A 139 20.57 1.83 8.05
C ALA A 139 20.33 2.92 9.10
N SER A 140 21.43 3.38 9.70
CA SER A 140 21.52 4.52 10.61
C SER A 140 21.31 5.84 9.90
#